data_AF-X1JCE8-F1
#
_entry.id   AF-X1JCE8-F1
#
_cell.length_a   1.000
_cell.length_b   1.000
_cell.length_c   1.000
_cell.angle_alpha   90.00
_cell.angle_beta   90.00
_cell.angle_gamma   90.00
#
_symmetry.space_group_name_H-M   'P 1'
#
loop_
_entity.id
_entity.type
_entity.pdbx_description
1 polymer ?
#
loop_
_entity_poly.entity_id
_entity_poly.type
_entity_poly.pdbx_seq_one_letter_code
_entity_poly.pdbx_strand_id
1 'polypeptide(L)'
;TVQGVTDKSLSLDTTNPVAMEAGLKVAKGKALINSISLQPDRLEQELPLVKKYDASMIGLLWGIEGMPRDANERAMLAVDLMYKANELGIPNEDIWIDPILTPVSVEINQVKSCFEFMSMLGDIAPECKSTIGLSNISNGTPHHLRPYLNRTCMIMLMKYGLYSAIV
;
A
#
# COMPACT_ATOMS: atom_id res chain seq x y z
N THR A 1 -6.23 -2.15 -25.30
CA THR A 1 -5.70 -1.70 -23.99
C THR A 1 -6.76 -1.96 -22.92
N VAL A 2 -6.41 -1.99 -21.63
CA VAL A 2 -7.36 -2.27 -20.54
C VAL A 2 -8.56 -1.31 -20.58
N GLN A 3 -8.33 0.00 -20.60
CA GLN A 3 -9.40 1.01 -20.66
C GLN A 3 -10.04 1.18 -22.06
N GLY A 4 -9.74 0.28 -23.00
CA GLY A 4 -10.49 0.15 -24.25
C GLY A 4 -11.71 -0.76 -24.11
N VAL A 5 -11.81 -1.53 -23.02
CA VAL A 5 -12.85 -2.53 -22.79
C VAL A 5 -13.51 -2.46 -21.40
N THR A 6 -13.10 -1.52 -20.55
CA THR A 6 -13.66 -1.31 -19.20
C THR A 6 -13.47 0.13 -18.75
N ASP A 7 -14.41 0.64 -17.94
CA ASP A 7 -14.37 1.99 -17.34
C ASP A 7 -13.72 2.01 -15.95
N LYS A 8 -13.22 0.88 -15.47
CA LYS A 8 -12.53 0.78 -14.18
C LYS A 8 -11.24 1.62 -14.18
N SER A 9 -10.96 2.25 -13.04
CA SER A 9 -9.67 2.89 -12.76
C SER A 9 -8.52 1.89 -12.81
N LEU A 10 -7.32 2.39 -13.13
CA LEU A 10 -6.09 1.61 -13.17
C LEU A 10 -5.31 1.75 -11.87
N SER A 11 -4.82 0.63 -11.35
CA SER A 11 -3.69 0.62 -10.42
C SER A 11 -2.42 0.39 -11.24
N LEU A 12 -1.55 1.39 -11.29
CA LEU A 12 -0.30 1.35 -12.05
C LEU A 12 0.79 0.78 -11.15
N ASP A 13 1.19 -0.46 -11.40
CA ASP A 13 2.15 -1.21 -10.59
C ASP A 13 3.54 -1.19 -11.25
N THR A 14 4.39 -0.27 -10.82
CA THR A 14 5.79 -0.20 -11.28
C THR A 14 6.65 0.60 -10.31
N THR A 15 7.92 0.22 -10.23
CA THR A 15 8.96 0.97 -9.50
C THR A 15 9.75 1.92 -10.40
N ASN A 16 9.41 2.00 -11.68
CA ASN A 16 10.08 2.86 -12.64
C ASN A 16 9.31 4.19 -12.77
N PRO A 17 9.87 5.34 -12.34
CA PRO A 17 9.16 6.62 -12.35
C PRO A 17 8.82 7.09 -13.77
N VAL A 18 9.63 6.76 -14.78
CA VAL A 18 9.35 7.09 -16.18
C VAL A 18 8.14 6.31 -16.69
N ALA A 19 8.06 5.02 -16.36
CA ALA A 19 6.92 4.18 -16.71
C ALA A 19 5.65 4.60 -15.97
N MET A 20 5.78 4.96 -14.69
CA MET A 20 4.69 5.48 -13.86
C MET A 20 4.09 6.74 -14.50
N GLU A 21 4.92 7.73 -14.81
CA GLU A 21 4.45 8.98 -15.41
C GLU A 21 3.85 8.76 -16.82
N ALA A 22 4.44 7.87 -17.62
CA ALA A 22 3.88 7.50 -18.93
C ALA A 22 2.49 6.87 -18.80
N GLY A 23 2.29 6.00 -17.81
CA GLY A 23 0.98 5.40 -17.50
C GLY A 23 -0.03 6.44 -17.04
N LEU A 24 0.36 7.34 -16.14
CA LEU A 24 -0.50 8.42 -15.62
C LEU A 24 -0.95 9.38 -16.73
N LYS A 25 -0.09 9.69 -17.71
CA LYS A 25 -0.43 10.55 -18.86
C LYS A 25 -1.55 9.99 -19.74
N VAL A 26 -1.70 8.67 -19.81
CA VAL A 26 -2.66 8.00 -20.70
C VAL A 26 -3.85 7.37 -19.95
N ALA A 27 -3.76 7.28 -18.62
CA ALA A 27 -4.83 6.76 -17.79
C ALA A 27 -6.06 7.69 -17.85
N LYS A 28 -7.23 7.10 -18.05
CA LYS A 28 -8.51 7.81 -17.99
C LYS A 28 -9.06 7.76 -16.57
N GLY A 29 -9.47 8.92 -16.05
CA GLY A 29 -9.98 9.05 -14.69
C GLY A 29 -8.87 8.98 -13.63
N LYS A 30 -9.27 8.93 -12.35
CA LYS A 30 -8.37 8.89 -11.21
C LYS A 30 -7.70 7.51 -11.11
N ALA A 31 -6.39 7.47 -11.36
CA ALA A 31 -5.56 6.28 -11.24
C ALA A 31 -5.03 6.11 -9.81
N LEU A 32 -4.56 4.89 -9.49
CA LEU A 32 -3.88 4.56 -8.25
C LEU A 32 -2.41 4.24 -8.53
N ILE A 33 -1.50 5.01 -7.93
CA ILE A 33 -0.05 4.77 -8.00
C ILE A 33 0.30 3.61 -7.05
N ASN A 34 0.83 2.50 -7.57
CA ASN A 34 1.27 1.34 -6.80
C ASN A 34 2.78 1.13 -7.02
N SER A 35 3.66 1.53 -6.11
CA SER A 35 3.43 2.22 -4.83
C SER A 35 4.57 3.18 -4.58
N ILE A 36 4.37 4.17 -3.71
CA ILE A 36 5.39 5.10 -3.25
C ILE A 36 5.93 4.62 -1.90
N SER A 37 7.25 4.53 -1.75
CA SER A 37 7.92 4.20 -0.49
C SER A 37 8.52 5.43 0.18
N LEU A 38 8.87 5.34 1.47
CA LEU A 38 9.58 6.41 2.20
C LEU A 38 11.10 6.48 1.93
N GLN A 39 11.58 5.82 0.88
CA GLN A 39 12.96 6.04 0.41
C GLN A 39 13.09 7.46 -0.18
N PRO A 40 14.05 8.28 0.28
CA PRO A 40 14.12 9.71 -0.06
C PRO A 40 14.01 10.01 -1.56
N ASP A 41 14.86 9.38 -2.37
CA ASP A 41 14.90 9.60 -3.82
C ASP A 41 13.58 9.23 -4.51
N ARG A 42 12.90 8.18 -4.04
CA ARG A 42 11.61 7.75 -4.60
C ARG A 42 10.50 8.69 -4.18
N LEU A 43 10.46 9.03 -2.89
CA LEU A 43 9.43 9.89 -2.33
C LEU A 43 9.45 11.27 -2.98
N GLU A 44 10.64 11.87 -3.14
CA GLU A 44 10.81 13.18 -3.80
C GLU A 44 10.37 13.16 -5.28
N GLN A 45 10.57 12.04 -5.98
CA GLN A 45 10.21 11.91 -7.39
C GLN A 45 8.74 11.56 -7.63
N GLU A 46 8.19 10.64 -6.84
CA GLU A 46 6.89 10.03 -7.10
C GLU A 46 5.74 10.75 -6.39
N LEU A 47 5.96 11.30 -5.19
CA LEU A 47 4.90 11.97 -4.43
C LEU A 47 4.31 13.18 -5.17
N PRO A 48 5.09 14.04 -5.87
CA PRO A 48 4.54 15.11 -6.70
C PRO A 48 3.66 14.62 -7.85
N LEU A 49 3.84 13.38 -8.34
CA LEU A 49 3.03 12.81 -9.42
C LEU A 49 1.56 12.63 -8.97
N VAL A 50 1.34 12.33 -7.70
CA VAL A 50 0.00 12.19 -7.11
C VAL A 50 -0.80 13.47 -7.34
N LYS A 51 -0.21 14.62 -7.00
CA LYS A 51 -0.85 15.93 -7.18
C LYS A 51 -0.95 16.33 -8.64
N LYS A 52 0.11 16.11 -9.42
CA LYS A 52 0.19 16.49 -10.84
C LYS A 52 -0.88 15.82 -11.70
N TYR A 53 -1.22 14.57 -11.38
CA TYR A 53 -2.15 13.75 -12.17
C TYR A 53 -3.50 13.49 -11.50
N ASP A 54 -3.78 14.15 -10.37
CA ASP A 54 -4.98 13.89 -9.54
C ASP A 54 -5.19 12.39 -9.31
N ALA A 55 -4.12 11.72 -8.88
CA ALA A 55 -4.11 10.28 -8.59
C ALA A 55 -4.29 10.03 -7.10
N SER A 56 -4.71 8.81 -6.74
CA SER A 56 -4.51 8.28 -5.38
C SER A 56 -3.18 7.52 -5.34
N MET A 57 -2.67 7.21 -4.14
CA MET A 57 -1.40 6.50 -3.97
C MET A 57 -1.49 5.37 -2.96
N ILE A 58 -0.75 4.29 -3.22
CA ILE A 58 -0.36 3.32 -2.21
C ILE A 58 0.96 3.78 -1.59
N GLY A 59 0.92 4.03 -0.29
CA GLY A 59 2.08 4.27 0.56
C GLY A 59 2.62 2.97 1.15
N LEU A 60 3.70 2.46 0.59
CA LEU A 60 4.37 1.28 1.11
C LEU A 60 5.22 1.68 2.32
N LEU A 61 4.98 1.09 3.49
CA LEU A 61 5.71 1.39 4.74
C LEU A 61 7.14 0.81 4.75
N TRP A 62 7.91 1.16 3.73
CA TRP A 62 9.30 0.79 3.54
C TRP A 62 10.15 2.05 3.74
N GLY A 63 10.85 2.11 4.86
CA GLY A 63 11.65 3.26 5.27
C GLY A 63 13.06 3.26 4.70
N ILE A 64 13.88 4.19 5.20
CA ILE A 64 15.30 4.32 4.85
C ILE A 64 16.09 3.06 5.21
N GLU A 65 15.84 2.52 6.41
CA GLU A 65 16.43 1.27 6.91
C GLU A 65 15.79 0.01 6.31
N GLY A 66 14.79 0.18 5.43
CA GLY A 66 14.06 -0.88 4.77
C GLY A 66 12.78 -1.33 5.47
N MET A 67 12.64 -2.64 5.66
CA MET A 67 11.45 -3.26 6.25
C MET A 67 11.28 -2.82 7.72
N PRO A 68 10.08 -2.41 8.15
CA PRO A 68 9.84 -2.03 9.54
C PRO A 68 9.97 -3.23 10.48
N ARG A 69 10.58 -2.99 11.63
CA ARG A 69 10.85 -3.99 12.66
C ARG A 69 9.58 -4.43 13.37
N ASP A 70 8.67 -3.50 13.66
CA ASP A 70 7.47 -3.77 14.45
C ASP A 70 6.28 -2.85 14.07
N ALA A 71 5.24 -2.85 14.90
CA ALA A 71 4.03 -2.05 14.69
C ALA A 71 4.26 -0.55 14.95
N ASN A 72 5.16 -0.20 15.87
CA ASN A 72 5.48 1.18 16.22
C ASN A 72 6.25 1.85 15.09
N GLU A 73 7.21 1.15 14.49
CA GLU A 73 7.94 1.67 13.33
C GLU A 73 7.02 1.83 12.12
N ARG A 74 6.06 0.93 11.91
CA ARG A 74 4.99 1.13 10.91
C ARG A 74 4.16 2.38 11.20
N ALA A 75 3.77 2.61 12.46
CA ALA A 75 3.05 3.81 12.88
C ALA A 75 3.84 5.08 12.58
N MET A 76 5.13 5.10 12.93
CA MET A 76 6.01 6.22 12.63
C MET A 76 6.09 6.50 11.12
N LEU A 77 6.30 5.46 10.30
CA LEU A 77 6.38 5.60 8.85
C LEU A 77 5.03 6.07 8.24
N ALA A 78 3.90 5.59 8.76
CA ALA A 78 2.58 6.04 8.30
C ALA A 78 2.37 7.53 8.58
N VAL A 79 2.71 7.99 9.79
CA VAL A 79 2.61 9.41 10.17
C VAL A 79 3.55 10.27 9.31
N ASP A 80 4.79 9.84 9.11
CA ASP A 80 5.75 10.59 8.28
C ASP A 80 5.30 10.71 6.83
N LEU A 81 4.78 9.61 6.26
CA LEU A 81 4.24 9.61 4.91
C LEU A 81 3.06 10.58 4.77
N MET A 82 2.12 10.53 5.71
CA MET A 82 0.96 11.42 5.72
C MET A 82 1.39 12.87 5.80
N TYR A 83 2.29 13.20 6.74
CA TYR A 83 2.79 14.56 6.92
C TYR A 83 3.36 15.12 5.61
N LYS A 84 4.25 14.36 4.94
CA LYS A 84 4.84 14.76 3.66
C LYS A 84 3.82 14.87 2.53
N ALA A 85 2.84 13.97 2.48
CA ALA A 85 1.76 14.03 1.50
C ALA A 85 0.88 15.27 1.71
N ASN A 86 0.55 15.58 2.97
CA ASN A 86 -0.24 16.75 3.33
C ASN A 86 0.51 18.06 3.07
N GLU A 87 1.83 18.12 3.22
CA GLU A 87 2.64 19.29 2.83
C GLU A 87 2.50 19.62 1.33
N LEU A 88 2.24 18.62 0.48
CA LEU A 88 1.94 18.81 -0.95
C LEU A 88 0.44 18.99 -1.25
N GLY A 89 -0.41 19.07 -0.21
CA GLY A 89 -1.85 19.22 -0.35
C GLY A 89 -2.54 18.00 -0.96
N ILE A 90 -2.02 16.79 -0.67
CA ILE A 90 -2.70 15.52 -0.95
C ILE A 90 -3.61 15.22 0.24
N PRO A 91 -4.92 14.99 0.03
CA PRO A 91 -5.84 14.68 1.12
C PRO A 91 -5.67 13.22 1.58
N ASN A 92 -5.96 12.96 2.86
CA ASN A 92 -5.79 11.62 3.45
C ASN A 92 -6.62 10.53 2.75
N GLU A 93 -7.81 10.88 2.25
CA GLU A 93 -8.66 9.94 1.50
C GLU A 93 -8.00 9.41 0.20
N ASP A 94 -6.97 10.06 -0.31
CA ASP A 94 -6.18 9.61 -1.47
C ASP A 94 -4.97 8.75 -1.09
N ILE A 95 -4.70 8.55 0.20
CA ILE A 95 -3.57 7.78 0.70
C ILE A 95 -4.04 6.38 1.12
N TRP A 96 -3.44 5.35 0.53
CA TRP A 96 -3.71 3.94 0.81
C TRP A 96 -2.46 3.35 1.46
N ILE A 97 -2.51 3.07 2.77
CA ILE A 97 -1.37 2.56 3.53
C ILE A 97 -1.24 1.05 3.32
N ASP A 98 -0.07 0.60 2.85
CA ASP A 98 0.31 -0.82 2.81
C ASP A 98 1.37 -1.13 3.90
N PRO A 99 1.01 -1.90 4.94
CA PRO A 99 1.89 -2.25 6.05
C PRO A 99 2.94 -3.32 5.72
N ILE A 100 2.98 -3.80 4.48
CA ILE A 100 3.87 -4.84 3.98
C ILE A 100 3.61 -6.18 4.66
N LEU A 101 2.61 -6.90 4.14
CA LEU A 101 2.30 -8.25 4.61
C LEU A 101 3.38 -9.24 4.16
N THR A 102 4.08 -9.85 5.12
CA THR A 102 5.15 -10.82 4.85
C THR A 102 4.62 -12.26 4.79
N PRO A 103 5.38 -13.19 4.16
CA PRO A 103 5.00 -14.59 4.14
C PRO A 103 5.05 -15.22 5.53
N VAL A 104 3.98 -15.93 5.90
CA VAL A 104 3.84 -16.63 7.18
C VAL A 104 4.91 -17.69 7.40
N SER A 105 5.44 -18.26 6.32
CA SER A 105 6.49 -19.28 6.36
C SER A 105 7.89 -18.74 6.64
N VAL A 106 8.09 -17.42 6.54
CA VAL A 106 9.41 -16.79 6.71
C VAL A 106 9.54 -16.18 8.10
N GLU A 107 8.65 -15.26 8.47
CA GLU A 107 8.73 -14.55 9.75
C GLU A 107 7.34 -14.23 10.30
N ILE A 108 6.85 -15.08 11.21
CA ILE A 108 5.52 -14.94 11.82
C ILE A 108 5.41 -13.69 12.70
N ASN A 109 6.50 -13.20 13.29
CA ASN A 109 6.44 -12.02 14.15
C ASN A 109 6.19 -10.75 13.33
N GLN A 110 6.65 -10.69 12.07
CA GLN A 110 6.31 -9.63 11.13
C GLN A 110 4.83 -9.63 10.76
N VAL A 111 4.22 -10.82 10.64
CA VAL A 111 2.76 -10.94 10.43
C VAL A 111 2.01 -10.43 11.68
N LYS A 112 2.44 -10.82 12.88
CA LYS A 112 1.81 -10.36 14.14
C LYS A 112 1.90 -8.84 14.30
N SER A 113 3.06 -8.25 14.07
CA SER A 113 3.24 -6.79 14.19
C SER A 113 2.48 -6.02 13.10
N CYS A 114 2.33 -6.59 11.89
CA CYS A 114 1.44 -6.05 10.87
C CYS A 114 -0.02 -6.02 11.35
N PHE A 115 -0.50 -7.09 11.98
CA PHE A 115 -1.86 -7.15 12.53
C PHE A 115 -2.08 -6.17 13.70
N GLU A 116 -1.10 -6.04 14.57
CA GLU A 116 -1.10 -5.05 15.65
C GLU A 116 -1.18 -3.62 15.08
N PHE A 117 -0.33 -3.29 14.10
CA PHE A 117 -0.39 -2.01 13.41
C PHE A 117 -1.76 -1.76 12.76
N MET A 118 -2.31 -2.75 12.05
CA MET A 118 -3.62 -2.63 11.42
C MET A 118 -4.73 -2.34 12.44
N SER A 119 -4.63 -2.86 13.67
CA SER A 119 -5.59 -2.56 14.73
C SER A 119 -5.56 -1.11 15.23
N MET A 120 -4.46 -0.39 14.99
CA MET A 120 -4.25 1.01 15.39
C MET A 120 -4.35 1.99 14.23
N LEU A 121 -4.32 1.50 12.98
CA LEU A 121 -4.18 2.33 11.77
C LEU A 121 -5.29 3.40 11.65
N GLY A 122 -6.53 3.07 12.02
CA GLY A 122 -7.64 4.02 11.95
C GLY A 122 -7.47 5.23 12.87
N ASP A 123 -6.82 5.05 14.02
CA ASP A 123 -6.53 6.12 14.98
C ASP A 123 -5.29 6.92 14.57
N ILE A 124 -4.28 6.25 14.01
CA ILE A 124 -3.01 6.85 13.57
C ILE A 124 -3.22 7.69 12.31
N ALA A 125 -3.98 7.15 11.35
CA ALA A 125 -4.11 7.67 10.00
C ALA A 125 -5.59 7.84 9.63
N PRO A 126 -6.32 8.76 10.29
CA PRO A 126 -7.73 8.97 10.00
C PRO A 126 -7.94 9.36 8.53
N GLU A 127 -9.03 8.85 7.95
CA GLU A 127 -9.43 8.98 6.53
C GLU A 127 -8.52 8.29 5.50
N CYS A 128 -7.32 7.86 5.89
CA CYS A 128 -6.50 7.02 5.02
C CYS A 128 -7.16 5.66 4.82
N LYS A 129 -6.95 5.09 3.63
CA LYS A 129 -7.38 3.74 3.29
C LYS A 129 -6.27 2.75 3.64
N SER A 130 -6.63 1.50 3.86
CA SER A 130 -5.66 0.41 4.02
C SER A 130 -5.70 -0.53 2.81
N THR A 131 -4.54 -1.06 2.44
CA THR A 131 -4.40 -2.05 1.37
C THR A 131 -3.32 -3.06 1.70
N ILE A 132 -3.41 -4.25 1.11
CA ILE A 132 -2.38 -5.28 1.20
C ILE A 132 -2.29 -6.09 -0.10
N GLY A 133 -1.08 -6.53 -0.44
CA GLY A 133 -0.89 -7.68 -1.33
C GLY A 133 -1.25 -8.99 -0.63
N LEU A 134 -2.49 -9.47 -0.76
CA LEU A 134 -3.01 -10.57 0.07
C LEU A 134 -2.24 -11.89 -0.16
N SER A 135 -1.83 -12.16 -1.40
CA SER A 135 -1.16 -13.41 -1.75
C SER A 135 0.23 -13.56 -1.11
N ASN A 136 0.81 -12.46 -0.60
CA ASN A 136 2.14 -12.46 0.04
C ASN A 136 2.18 -13.32 1.30
N ILE A 137 1.10 -13.34 2.09
CA ILE A 137 1.03 -14.13 3.35
C ILE A 137 1.32 -15.60 3.15
N SER A 138 0.99 -16.15 1.97
CA SER A 138 1.09 -17.58 1.68
C SER A 138 2.24 -17.93 0.73
N ASN A 139 3.08 -16.97 0.34
CA ASN A 139 4.28 -17.26 -0.43
C ASN A 139 5.16 -18.27 0.31
N GLY A 140 5.76 -19.22 -0.41
CA GLY A 140 6.58 -20.29 0.19
C GLY A 140 5.81 -21.44 0.84
N THR A 141 4.48 -21.35 0.98
CA THR A 141 3.65 -22.44 1.51
C THR A 141 3.17 -23.40 0.40
N PRO A 142 2.72 -24.63 0.72
CA PRO A 142 2.17 -25.55 -0.27
C PRO A 142 1.00 -24.92 -1.06
N HIS A 143 1.05 -25.01 -2.40
CA HIS A 143 0.09 -24.34 -3.29
C HIS A 143 -1.38 -24.62 -2.94
N HIS A 144 -1.72 -25.85 -2.57
CA HIS A 144 -3.09 -26.24 -2.21
C HIS A 144 -3.59 -25.61 -0.89
N LEU A 145 -2.69 -25.13 -0.03
CA LEU A 145 -3.04 -24.46 1.22
C LEU A 145 -3.15 -22.93 1.08
N ARG A 146 -2.55 -22.33 0.04
CA ARG A 146 -2.53 -20.87 -0.15
C ARG A 146 -3.93 -20.22 -0.14
N PRO A 147 -4.97 -20.78 -0.80
CA PRO A 147 -6.31 -20.18 -0.74
C PRO A 147 -6.91 -20.16 0.67
N TYR A 148 -6.58 -21.13 1.51
CA TYR A 148 -7.03 -21.21 2.90
C TYR A 148 -6.35 -20.15 3.78
N LEU A 149 -5.04 -19.96 3.58
CA LEU A 149 -4.27 -18.94 4.29
C LEU A 149 -4.71 -17.53 3.87
N ASN A 150 -4.80 -17.26 2.57
CA ASN A 150 -5.18 -15.95 2.03
C ASN A 150 -6.57 -15.53 2.53
N ARG A 151 -7.60 -16.38 2.40
CA ARG A 151 -8.96 -16.02 2.83
C ARG A 151 -9.06 -15.80 4.34
N THR A 152 -8.34 -16.61 5.13
CA THR A 152 -8.35 -16.49 6.59
C THR A 152 -7.69 -15.18 7.01
N CYS A 153 -6.53 -14.86 6.44
CA CYS A 153 -5.83 -13.60 6.67
C CYS A 153 -6.71 -12.39 6.31
N MET A 154 -7.36 -12.41 5.14
CA MET A 154 -8.27 -11.36 4.71
C MET A 154 -9.40 -11.13 5.71
N ILE A 155 -10.10 -12.18 6.13
CA ILE A 155 -11.20 -12.09 7.12
C ILE A 155 -10.71 -11.51 8.45
N MET A 156 -9.54 -11.92 8.91
CA MET A 156 -8.98 -11.40 10.16
C MET A 156 -8.59 -9.92 10.04
N LEU A 157 -8.06 -9.47 8.89
CA LEU A 157 -7.71 -8.06 8.66
C LEU A 157 -8.95 -7.17 8.46
N MET A 158 -10.03 -7.72 7.88
CA MET A 158 -11.33 -7.01 7.80
C MET A 158 -11.86 -6.62 9.19
N LYS A 159 -11.58 -7.41 10.23
CA LYS A 159 -11.91 -7.06 11.63
C LYS A 159 -11.28 -5.74 12.06
N TYR A 160 -10.11 -5.40 11.51
CA TYR A 160 -9.37 -4.17 11.80
C TYR A 160 -9.57 -3.10 10.72
N GLY A 161 -10.64 -3.19 9.93
CA GLY A 161 -10.98 -2.16 8.95
C GLY A 161 -10.14 -2.18 7.68
N LEU A 162 -9.66 -3.36 7.24
CA LEU A 162 -9.03 -3.48 5.92
C LEU A 162 -9.97 -2.96 4.82
N TYR A 163 -9.54 -1.92 4.11
CA TYR A 163 -10.35 -1.26 3.07
C TYR A 163 -10.24 -1.96 1.72
N SER A 164 -9.05 -2.46 1.36
CA SER A 164 -8.81 -3.11 0.07
C SER A 164 -7.74 -4.19 0.14
N ALA A 165 -7.69 -5.04 -0.89
CA ALA A 165 -6.63 -6.03 -1.07
C ALA A 165 -6.38 -6.27 -2.56
N ILE A 166 -5.12 -6.48 -2.92
CA ILE A 166 -4.71 -6.98 -4.24
C ILE A 166 -4.69 -8.51 -4.15
N VAL A 167 -5.53 -9.17 -4.96
CA VAL A 167 -5.83 -10.62 -4.86
C VAL A 167 -5.52 -11.39 -6.14
#